data_AF-A0A5K7XCD0-F1
#
_entry.id   AF-A0A5K7XCD0-F1
#
_cell.length_a   1.000
_cell.length_b   1.000
_cell.length_c   1.000
_cell.angle_alpha   90.00
_cell.angle_beta   90.00
_cell.angle_gamma   90.00
#
_symmetry.space_group_name_H-M   'P 1'
#
loop_
_entity.id
_entity.type
_entity.pdbx_description
1 polymer ?
#
loop_
_entity_poly.entity_id
_entity_poly.type
_entity_poly.pdbx_seq_one_letter_code
_entity_poly.pdbx_strand_id
1 'polypeptide(L)'
;MHSSGDDWYYFDGRSVTWNGPCTFDNLQYLASIGQVEPHTNVATGTMRFVNNSIAFADIEVSPIAFNPPVDTFWEDRKAGRLTVLSGPNNGGKSFLLKHIQKIVGCEGYLLGCSRFSQIDQLNSRSIARDEHRQIYRNFENNFVAARMNTEGCELTLDRIIASLNDSERKQLFKVAESLLGNKFELRMSDPGNLLSPYYVAMDGQNLRYASSGTRLLMTLLGVLLDKRFHTVLIDEPEIGLSPRIQGILSNFFCNSGELEANFPHLKHVILATHSHLFLDKRNLSNNFVVTKLDNTISIAGIKSFSELHDLQLNMLGNHLESLFLPSAIVIVEGDCDIAYLRKVFSLSIPDRTVAIVKADGDGGVPKKIEIIKQAFGDLHSSPFRERLFVVLDKVYSADLGAIEKQGVPKNNIHVWSLNGIEYYYPKAIVARAFSCDVSQVGAIDLERGTIEYNGLRRSKKQLASFVVDEFATAPELHDELADLIGKVAAACG
;
A
#
# COMPACT_ATOMS: atom_id res chain seq x y z
N MET A 1 -15.00 -22.92 -1.85
CA MET A 1 -14.44 -21.95 -0.88
C MET A 1 -15.61 -21.48 -0.04
N HIS A 2 -15.86 -22.09 1.14
CA HIS A 2 -17.19 -21.99 1.78
C HIS A 2 -17.11 -21.64 3.26
N SER A 3 -17.94 -20.68 3.67
CA SER A 3 -18.35 -20.52 5.05
C SER A 3 -19.33 -21.65 5.41
N SER A 4 -19.32 -22.10 6.66
CA SER A 4 -20.19 -23.18 7.17
C SER A 4 -21.70 -22.91 7.07
N GLY A 5 -22.11 -21.72 6.61
CA GLY A 5 -23.49 -21.25 6.54
C GLY A 5 -24.16 -21.28 5.16
N ASP A 6 -23.53 -21.81 4.11
CA ASP A 6 -24.21 -21.96 2.80
C ASP A 6 -25.24 -23.10 2.83
N ASP A 7 -26.46 -22.84 2.33
CA ASP A 7 -27.49 -23.86 2.13
C ASP A 7 -27.22 -24.63 0.82
N TRP A 8 -26.85 -25.90 0.99
CA TRP A 8 -26.61 -26.81 -0.12
C TRP A 8 -27.76 -27.80 -0.32
N TYR A 9 -27.91 -28.22 -1.57
CA TYR A 9 -28.78 -29.29 -1.99
C TYR A 9 -27.96 -30.31 -2.78
N TYR A 10 -28.30 -31.59 -2.67
CA TYR A 10 -27.70 -32.66 -3.48
C TYR A 10 -28.79 -33.46 -4.19
N PHE A 11 -28.49 -33.90 -5.41
CA PHE A 11 -29.39 -34.69 -6.23
C PHE A 11 -29.23 -36.18 -5.90
N ASP A 12 -30.26 -36.78 -5.32
CA ASP A 12 -30.30 -38.22 -5.10
C ASP A 12 -30.85 -38.93 -6.35
N GLY A 13 -29.96 -39.64 -7.05
CA GLY A 13 -30.31 -40.39 -8.25
C GLY A 13 -31.28 -41.55 -8.01
N ARG A 14 -31.45 -42.02 -6.76
CA ARG A 14 -32.39 -43.11 -6.43
C ARG A 14 -33.82 -42.61 -6.31
N SER A 15 -34.02 -41.49 -5.62
CA SER A 15 -35.33 -40.85 -5.47
C SER A 15 -35.67 -39.90 -6.61
N VAL A 16 -34.69 -39.51 -7.44
CA VAL A 16 -34.81 -38.49 -8.50
C VAL A 16 -35.26 -37.15 -7.90
N THR A 17 -34.78 -36.83 -6.70
CA THR A 17 -35.12 -35.59 -6.00
C THR A 17 -33.89 -34.85 -5.47
N TRP A 18 -34.04 -33.53 -5.33
CA TRP A 18 -33.06 -32.68 -4.66
C TRP A 18 -33.34 -32.68 -3.15
N ASN A 19 -32.35 -33.11 -2.37
CA ASN A 19 -32.39 -33.15 -0.91
C ASN A 19 -31.63 -31.95 -0.31
N GLY A 20 -32.16 -31.33 0.74
CA GLY A 20 -31.63 -30.14 1.40
C GLY A 20 -32.74 -29.24 1.98
N PRO A 21 -32.44 -28.06 2.55
CA PRO A 21 -31.11 -27.47 2.69
C PRO A 21 -30.25 -28.23 3.71
N CYS A 22 -28.94 -28.27 3.48
CA CYS A 22 -27.96 -28.81 4.40
C CYS A 22 -26.67 -27.97 4.38
N THR A 23 -25.94 -27.95 5.49
CA THR A 23 -24.63 -27.28 5.53
C THR A 23 -23.60 -28.05 4.73
N PHE A 24 -22.50 -27.40 4.38
CA PHE A 24 -21.40 -28.09 3.72
C PHE A 24 -20.79 -29.21 4.60
N ASP A 25 -20.72 -29.01 5.92
CA ASP A 25 -20.29 -30.04 6.88
C ASP A 25 -21.23 -31.26 6.85
N ASN A 26 -22.55 -31.02 6.71
CA ASN A 26 -23.52 -32.09 6.54
C ASN A 26 -23.29 -32.82 5.21
N LEU A 27 -23.00 -32.11 4.10
CA LEU A 27 -22.65 -32.76 2.83
C LEU A 27 -21.39 -33.62 2.96
N GLN A 28 -20.34 -33.12 3.64
CA GLN A 28 -19.13 -33.90 3.89
C GLN A 28 -19.42 -35.14 4.74
N TYR A 29 -20.26 -35.00 5.77
CA TYR A 29 -20.71 -36.13 6.58
C TYR A 29 -21.49 -37.15 5.73
N LEU A 30 -22.44 -36.70 4.91
CA LEU A 30 -23.21 -37.54 3.98
C LEU A 30 -22.29 -38.26 2.99
N ALA A 31 -21.24 -37.60 2.51
CA ALA A 31 -20.22 -38.22 1.68
C ALA A 31 -19.41 -39.27 2.44
N SER A 32 -19.07 -39.02 3.71
CA SER A 32 -18.33 -39.97 4.54
C SER A 32 -19.10 -41.27 4.82
N ILE A 33 -20.44 -41.22 4.82
CA ILE A 33 -21.31 -42.40 4.97
C ILE A 33 -21.79 -42.97 3.63
N GLY A 34 -21.27 -42.48 2.50
CA GLY A 34 -21.57 -42.96 1.16
C GLY A 34 -22.95 -42.59 0.62
N GLN A 35 -23.65 -41.62 1.22
CA GLN A 35 -24.93 -41.10 0.72
C GLN A 35 -24.75 -40.05 -0.38
N VAL A 36 -23.61 -39.36 -0.40
CA VAL A 36 -23.20 -38.43 -1.46
C VAL A 36 -21.91 -38.97 -2.06
N GLU A 37 -21.92 -39.22 -3.36
CA GLU A 37 -20.75 -39.72 -4.09
C GLU A 37 -19.97 -38.54 -4.71
N PRO A 38 -18.69 -38.71 -5.05
CA PRO A 38 -17.87 -37.66 -5.67
C PRO A 38 -18.51 -37.00 -6.91
N HIS A 39 -19.29 -37.76 -7.68
CA HIS A 39 -19.97 -37.30 -8.89
C HIS A 39 -21.42 -36.86 -8.64
N THR A 40 -21.89 -36.89 -7.40
CA THR A 40 -23.23 -36.42 -7.06
C THR A 40 -23.35 -34.94 -7.39
N ASN A 41 -24.38 -34.61 -8.16
CA ASN A 41 -24.70 -33.22 -8.49
C ASN A 41 -25.15 -32.50 -7.22
N VAL A 42 -24.45 -31.43 -6.89
CA VAL A 42 -24.75 -30.53 -5.78
C VAL A 42 -24.96 -29.12 -6.30
N ALA A 43 -25.80 -28.37 -5.60
CA ALA A 43 -26.17 -27.01 -5.96
C ALA A 43 -26.46 -26.20 -4.69
N THR A 44 -26.05 -24.95 -4.66
CA THR A 44 -26.59 -23.99 -3.68
C THR A 44 -28.06 -23.69 -3.99
N GLY A 45 -28.78 -23.09 -3.04
CA GLY A 45 -30.18 -22.70 -3.25
C GLY A 45 -30.42 -21.85 -4.52
N THR A 46 -29.47 -20.98 -4.85
CA THR A 46 -29.45 -20.14 -6.07
C THR A 46 -29.16 -20.93 -7.34
N MET A 47 -28.20 -21.86 -7.31
CA MET A 47 -27.81 -22.72 -8.44
C MET A 47 -28.93 -23.65 -8.91
N ARG A 48 -29.73 -24.17 -7.97
CA ARG A 48 -30.81 -25.13 -8.25
C ARG A 48 -31.84 -24.59 -9.25
N PHE A 49 -32.08 -23.28 -9.26
CA PHE A 49 -33.06 -22.65 -10.16
C PHE A 49 -32.58 -22.49 -11.60
N VAL A 50 -31.28 -22.71 -11.87
CA VAL A 50 -30.66 -22.46 -13.18
C VAL A 50 -30.19 -23.76 -13.85
N ASN A 51 -30.49 -24.93 -13.29
CA ASN A 51 -29.93 -26.22 -13.72
C ASN A 51 -28.39 -26.27 -13.73
N ASN A 52 -27.74 -25.39 -12.97
CA ASN A 52 -26.29 -25.34 -12.83
C ASN A 52 -25.88 -26.10 -11.57
N SER A 53 -25.79 -27.42 -11.66
CA SER A 53 -25.18 -28.24 -10.62
C SER A 53 -23.72 -28.52 -10.93
N ILE A 54 -22.91 -28.67 -9.89
CA ILE A 54 -21.52 -29.14 -9.98
C ILE A 54 -21.39 -30.51 -9.33
N ALA A 55 -20.34 -31.27 -9.64
CA ALA A 55 -20.06 -32.49 -8.90
C ALA A 55 -19.59 -32.15 -7.49
N PHE A 56 -19.95 -32.97 -6.49
CA PHE A 56 -19.50 -32.77 -5.10
C PHE A 56 -17.97 -32.70 -5.00
N ALA A 57 -17.24 -33.53 -5.76
CA ALA A 57 -15.78 -33.53 -5.79
C ALA A 57 -15.16 -32.26 -6.41
N ASP A 58 -15.95 -31.48 -7.15
CA ASP A 58 -15.51 -30.20 -7.70
C ASP A 58 -15.68 -29.03 -6.72
N ILE A 59 -16.28 -29.27 -5.54
CA ILE A 59 -16.31 -28.28 -4.47
C ILE A 59 -14.90 -28.13 -3.86
N GLU A 60 -14.19 -27.08 -4.23
CA GLU A 60 -12.90 -26.76 -3.61
C GLU A 60 -13.10 -26.15 -2.22
N VAL A 61 -12.76 -26.86 -1.15
CA VAL A 61 -12.74 -26.29 0.20
C VAL A 61 -11.41 -25.58 0.42
N SER A 62 -11.40 -24.26 0.30
CA SER A 62 -10.22 -23.50 0.70
C SER A 62 -10.15 -23.47 2.23
N PRO A 63 -9.03 -23.89 2.84
CA PRO A 63 -8.85 -23.87 4.30
C PRO A 63 -8.62 -22.44 4.83
N ILE A 64 -8.81 -21.41 4.00
CA ILE A 64 -8.48 -20.03 4.34
C ILE A 64 -9.56 -19.45 5.27
N ALA A 65 -9.14 -19.06 6.47
CA ALA A 65 -9.95 -18.31 7.43
C ALA A 65 -9.67 -16.81 7.33
N PHE A 66 -10.66 -16.00 7.70
CA PHE A 66 -10.51 -14.55 7.84
C PHE A 66 -10.52 -14.15 9.31
N ASN A 67 -9.64 -13.22 9.69
CA ASN A 67 -9.61 -12.64 11.02
C ASN A 67 -9.57 -11.09 10.94
N PRO A 68 -10.64 -10.39 11.31
CA PRO A 68 -11.95 -10.92 11.73
C PRO A 68 -12.68 -11.67 10.60
N PRO A 69 -13.72 -12.46 10.92
CA PRO A 69 -14.61 -13.05 9.92
C PRO A 69 -15.17 -11.98 8.96
N VAL A 70 -15.37 -12.34 7.69
CA VAL A 70 -15.79 -11.37 6.65
C VAL A 70 -17.14 -10.75 6.98
N ASP A 71 -18.08 -11.50 7.54
CA ASP A 71 -19.40 -10.98 7.95
C ASP A 71 -19.24 -9.90 9.02
N THR A 72 -18.43 -10.16 10.06
CA THR A 72 -18.12 -9.17 11.10
C THR A 72 -17.47 -7.93 10.52
N PHE A 73 -16.47 -8.11 9.66
CA PHE A 73 -15.82 -7.00 8.97
C PHE A 73 -16.82 -6.18 8.15
N TRP A 74 -17.70 -6.84 7.39
CA TRP A 74 -18.70 -6.18 6.57
C TRP A 74 -19.70 -5.39 7.42
N GLU A 75 -20.20 -5.95 8.52
CA GLU A 75 -21.09 -5.25 9.45
C GLU A 75 -20.42 -3.98 10.01
N ASP A 76 -19.15 -4.06 10.43
CA ASP A 76 -18.39 -2.91 10.91
C ASP A 76 -18.23 -1.81 9.84
N ARG A 77 -18.21 -2.19 8.56
CA ARG A 77 -18.07 -1.26 7.43
C ARG A 77 -19.37 -0.68 6.91
N LYS A 78 -20.54 -1.19 7.31
CA LYS A 78 -21.85 -0.64 6.87
C LYS A 78 -22.08 0.84 7.25
N ALA A 79 -21.34 1.36 8.23
CA ALA A 79 -21.41 2.80 8.56
C ALA A 79 -20.53 3.67 7.65
N GLY A 80 -19.50 3.09 7.01
CA GLY A 80 -18.52 3.81 6.21
C GLY A 80 -18.84 3.78 4.71
N ARG A 81 -18.72 4.92 4.03
CA ARG A 81 -18.95 5.01 2.57
C ARG A 81 -17.76 4.52 1.75
N LEU A 82 -16.54 4.66 2.27
CA LEU A 82 -15.29 4.23 1.63
C LEU A 82 -14.57 3.21 2.52
N THR A 83 -13.99 2.20 1.90
CA THR A 83 -13.04 1.28 2.55
C THR A 83 -11.89 1.02 1.59
N VAL A 84 -10.65 1.19 2.06
CA VAL A 84 -9.43 0.97 1.29
C VAL A 84 -8.68 -0.21 1.90
N LEU A 85 -8.53 -1.26 1.12
CA LEU A 85 -7.80 -2.48 1.45
C LEU A 85 -6.43 -2.40 0.76
N SER A 86 -5.38 -2.45 1.55
CA SER A 86 -4.00 -2.37 1.07
C SER A 86 -3.14 -3.44 1.75
N GLY A 87 -1.98 -3.74 1.20
CA GLY A 87 -1.11 -4.78 1.74
C GLY A 87 -0.29 -5.49 0.66
N PRO A 88 0.58 -6.43 1.06
CA PRO A 88 1.50 -7.09 0.15
C PRO A 88 0.78 -7.88 -0.95
N ASN A 89 1.54 -8.19 -2.01
CA ASN A 89 1.08 -9.12 -3.04
C ASN A 89 0.70 -10.45 -2.38
N ASN A 90 -0.36 -11.10 -2.89
CA ASN A 90 -0.87 -12.35 -2.33
C ASN A 90 -1.39 -12.24 -0.87
N GLY A 91 -1.65 -11.03 -0.36
CA GLY A 91 -2.22 -10.81 0.98
C GLY A 91 -3.69 -11.22 1.12
N GLY A 92 -4.40 -11.49 0.01
CA GLY A 92 -5.80 -11.93 0.02
C GLY A 92 -6.83 -10.82 -0.23
N LYS A 93 -6.43 -9.65 -0.73
CA LYS A 93 -7.33 -8.50 -1.00
C LYS A 93 -8.46 -8.84 -1.99
N SER A 94 -8.12 -9.31 -3.20
CA SER A 94 -9.09 -9.71 -4.21
C SER A 94 -10.02 -10.82 -3.70
N PHE A 95 -9.47 -11.74 -2.91
CA PHE A 95 -10.24 -12.82 -2.31
C PHE A 95 -11.26 -12.30 -1.28
N LEU A 96 -10.84 -11.36 -0.41
CA LEU A 96 -11.73 -10.65 0.49
C LEU A 96 -12.85 -9.91 -0.26
N LEU A 97 -12.53 -9.20 -1.35
CA LEU A 97 -13.56 -8.54 -2.18
C LEU A 97 -14.60 -9.53 -2.71
N LYS A 98 -14.18 -10.72 -3.17
CA LYS A 98 -15.12 -11.75 -3.65
C LYS A 98 -16.05 -12.25 -2.54
N HIS A 99 -15.52 -12.46 -1.35
CA HIS A 99 -16.35 -12.84 -0.20
C HIS A 99 -17.34 -11.73 0.18
N ILE A 100 -16.92 -10.46 0.15
CA ILE A 100 -17.84 -9.34 0.40
C ILE A 100 -18.91 -9.25 -0.69
N GLN A 101 -18.55 -9.41 -1.98
CA GLN A 101 -19.53 -9.43 -3.08
C GLN A 101 -20.60 -10.51 -2.88
N LYS A 102 -20.23 -11.68 -2.35
CA LYS A 102 -21.17 -12.76 -2.02
C LYS A 102 -22.14 -12.35 -0.90
N ILE A 103 -21.65 -11.68 0.14
CA ILE A 103 -22.49 -11.18 1.26
C ILE A 103 -23.43 -10.07 0.80
N VAL A 104 -22.93 -9.14 -0.02
CA VAL A 104 -23.70 -8.01 -0.57
C VAL A 104 -24.78 -8.48 -1.54
N GLY A 105 -24.52 -9.55 -2.28
CA GLY A 105 -25.48 -10.12 -3.22
C GLY A 105 -25.63 -9.28 -4.50
N CYS A 106 -26.85 -9.29 -5.06
CA CYS A 106 -27.13 -8.64 -6.35
C CYS A 106 -27.17 -7.10 -6.32
N GLU A 107 -27.07 -6.48 -5.14
CA GLU A 107 -26.92 -5.02 -5.00
C GLU A 107 -25.45 -4.57 -5.08
N GLY A 108 -24.52 -5.52 -5.17
CA GLY A 108 -23.08 -5.30 -5.27
C GLY A 108 -22.56 -5.53 -6.68
N TYR A 109 -21.49 -4.84 -7.06
CA TYR A 109 -20.74 -5.16 -8.26
C TYR A 109 -19.23 -5.19 -8.01
N LEU A 110 -18.59 -6.31 -8.36
CA LEU A 110 -17.14 -6.48 -8.32
C LEU A 110 -16.53 -6.15 -9.67
N LEU A 111 -15.80 -5.04 -9.72
CA LEU A 111 -15.01 -4.61 -10.85
C LEU A 111 -13.59 -5.17 -10.72
N GLY A 112 -13.32 -6.28 -11.40
CA GLY A 112 -12.00 -6.91 -11.41
C GLY A 112 -10.94 -6.19 -12.25
N CYS A 113 -9.75 -6.80 -12.32
CA CYS A 113 -8.60 -6.25 -13.05
C CYS A 113 -8.79 -6.24 -14.58
N SER A 114 -9.51 -7.22 -15.14
CA SER A 114 -9.70 -7.37 -16.59
C SER A 114 -10.85 -6.51 -17.13
N ARG A 115 -10.72 -5.19 -17.01
CA ARG A 115 -11.77 -4.20 -17.36
C ARG A 115 -11.45 -3.35 -18.59
N PHE A 116 -10.43 -3.73 -19.36
CA PHE A 116 -10.14 -3.12 -20.64
C PHE A 116 -11.22 -3.50 -21.65
N SER A 117 -11.96 -2.50 -22.13
CA SER A 117 -12.90 -2.68 -23.24
C SER A 117 -12.52 -1.75 -24.39
N GLN A 118 -12.61 -2.31 -25.60
CA GLN A 118 -12.56 -1.52 -26.81
C GLN A 118 -13.97 -0.98 -27.07
N ILE A 119 -14.06 0.31 -27.37
CA ILE A 119 -15.30 0.96 -27.79
C ILE A 119 -15.03 1.60 -29.13
N ASP A 120 -15.95 1.43 -30.07
CA ASP A 120 -15.92 2.11 -31.37
C ASP A 120 -17.25 2.83 -31.61
N GLN A 121 -18.34 2.06 -31.55
CA GLN A 121 -19.70 2.52 -31.73
C GLN A 121 -20.59 2.01 -30.59
N LEU A 122 -21.65 2.78 -30.31
CA LEU A 122 -22.67 2.46 -29.34
C LEU A 122 -23.87 1.84 -30.06
N ASN A 123 -24.19 0.61 -29.69
CA ASN A 123 -25.40 -0.06 -30.14
C ASN A 123 -26.57 0.34 -29.25
N SER A 124 -27.73 0.55 -29.86
CA SER A 124 -28.98 0.71 -29.10
C SER A 124 -29.27 -0.59 -28.34
N ARG A 125 -29.59 -0.47 -27.06
CA ARG A 125 -29.83 -1.61 -26.18
C ARG A 125 -31.09 -1.41 -25.35
N SER A 126 -31.92 -2.45 -25.24
CA SER A 126 -32.92 -2.56 -24.18
C SER A 126 -32.31 -3.21 -22.95
N ILE A 127 -32.44 -2.58 -21.78
CA ILE A 127 -31.95 -3.12 -20.52
C ILE A 127 -32.93 -4.17 -20.03
N ALA A 128 -32.47 -5.41 -19.84
CA ALA A 128 -33.26 -6.45 -19.20
C ALA A 128 -33.41 -6.10 -17.70
N ARG A 129 -34.64 -6.19 -17.16
CA ARG A 129 -34.92 -5.84 -15.76
C ARG A 129 -34.08 -6.65 -14.76
N ASP A 130 -33.72 -7.87 -15.13
CA ASP A 130 -33.02 -8.85 -14.31
C ASP A 130 -31.53 -9.01 -14.68
N GLU A 131 -30.98 -8.17 -15.55
CA GLU A 131 -29.58 -8.26 -15.99
C GLU A 131 -28.60 -8.27 -14.79
N HIS A 132 -28.78 -7.38 -13.82
CA HIS A 132 -27.91 -7.31 -12.63
C HIS A 132 -27.97 -8.60 -11.79
N ARG A 133 -29.13 -9.27 -11.73
CA ARG A 133 -29.25 -10.59 -11.08
C ARG A 133 -28.55 -11.66 -11.87
N GLN A 134 -28.61 -11.60 -13.20
CA GLN A 134 -27.89 -12.53 -14.06
C GLN A 134 -26.37 -12.39 -13.88
N ILE A 135 -25.86 -11.15 -13.85
CA ILE A 135 -24.45 -10.85 -13.56
C ILE A 135 -24.04 -11.45 -12.21
N TYR A 136 -24.85 -11.23 -11.15
CA TYR A 136 -24.57 -11.80 -9.85
C TYR A 136 -24.58 -13.34 -9.84
N ARG A 137 -25.54 -13.98 -10.53
CA ARG A 137 -25.58 -15.44 -10.67
C ARG A 137 -24.38 -15.98 -11.41
N ASN A 138 -23.92 -15.30 -12.45
CA ASN A 138 -22.69 -15.67 -13.16
C ASN A 138 -21.48 -15.58 -12.23
N PHE A 139 -21.37 -14.50 -11.46
CA PHE A 139 -20.35 -14.36 -10.41
C PHE A 139 -20.42 -15.51 -9.41
N GLU A 140 -21.60 -15.85 -8.90
CA GLU A 140 -21.79 -16.92 -7.91
C GLU A 140 -21.42 -18.29 -8.47
N ASN A 141 -21.86 -18.59 -9.71
CA ASN A 141 -21.48 -19.83 -10.39
C ASN A 141 -19.96 -19.91 -10.57
N ASN A 142 -19.33 -18.82 -10.99
CA ASN A 142 -17.87 -18.75 -11.13
C ASN A 142 -17.19 -18.88 -9.76
N PHE A 143 -17.69 -18.24 -8.71
CA PHE A 143 -17.12 -18.30 -7.37
C PHE A 143 -17.11 -19.72 -6.81
N VAL A 144 -18.16 -20.50 -7.09
CA VAL A 144 -18.29 -21.88 -6.62
C VAL A 144 -17.52 -22.87 -7.52
N ALA A 145 -17.53 -22.68 -8.84
CA ALA A 145 -16.94 -23.63 -9.80
C ALA A 145 -15.48 -23.32 -10.20
N ALA A 146 -14.94 -22.16 -9.83
CA ALA A 146 -13.63 -21.72 -10.27
C ALA A 146 -12.49 -22.56 -9.66
N ARG A 147 -11.93 -23.46 -10.48
CA ARG A 147 -10.57 -24.01 -10.28
C ARG A 147 -9.46 -23.00 -10.60
N MET A 148 -9.82 -21.88 -11.24
CA MET A 148 -8.91 -20.80 -11.63
C MET A 148 -9.49 -19.45 -11.22
N ASN A 149 -8.64 -18.59 -10.65
CA ASN A 149 -9.01 -17.24 -10.24
C ASN A 149 -9.18 -16.31 -11.47
N THR A 150 -10.23 -16.52 -12.27
CA THR A 150 -10.55 -15.63 -13.38
C THR A 150 -11.41 -14.45 -12.88
N GLU A 151 -11.03 -13.26 -13.31
CA GLU A 151 -11.72 -12.01 -12.96
C GLU A 151 -12.09 -11.30 -14.25
N GLY A 152 -13.23 -11.70 -14.81
CA GLY A 152 -13.83 -11.04 -15.97
C GLY A 152 -14.71 -9.88 -15.53
N CYS A 153 -14.62 -8.76 -16.25
CA CYS A 153 -15.59 -7.68 -16.14
C CYS A 153 -16.74 -7.94 -17.12
N GLU A 154 -17.93 -8.30 -16.62
CA GLU A 154 -19.10 -8.57 -17.48
C GLU A 154 -19.69 -7.31 -18.15
N LEU A 155 -19.48 -6.15 -17.53
CA LEU A 155 -19.94 -4.86 -18.02
C LEU A 155 -18.82 -4.19 -18.83
N THR A 156 -18.96 -4.20 -20.14
CA THR A 156 -18.08 -3.45 -21.06
C THR A 156 -18.50 -1.98 -21.15
N LEU A 157 -17.58 -1.10 -21.54
CA LEU A 157 -17.84 0.35 -21.57
C LEU A 157 -19.02 0.74 -22.48
N ASP A 158 -19.14 0.10 -23.64
CA ASP A 158 -20.25 0.30 -24.57
C ASP A 158 -21.59 -0.09 -23.92
N ARG A 159 -21.62 -1.23 -23.22
CA ARG A 159 -22.80 -1.71 -22.48
C ARG A 159 -23.18 -0.75 -21.36
N ILE A 160 -22.20 -0.26 -20.62
CA ILE A 160 -22.44 0.70 -19.53
C ILE A 160 -23.07 1.97 -20.08
N ILE A 161 -22.44 2.61 -21.07
CA ILE A 161 -22.94 3.87 -21.65
C ILE A 161 -24.32 3.70 -22.29
N ALA A 162 -24.56 2.57 -22.97
CA ALA A 162 -25.85 2.26 -23.58
C ALA A 162 -26.96 2.03 -22.52
N SER A 163 -26.60 1.49 -21.36
CA SER A 163 -27.53 1.23 -20.24
C SER A 163 -27.84 2.48 -19.39
N LEU A 164 -27.04 3.54 -19.45
CA LEU A 164 -27.36 4.79 -18.75
C LEU A 164 -28.49 5.53 -19.48
N ASN A 165 -29.40 6.17 -18.74
CA ASN A 165 -30.35 7.11 -19.36
C ASN A 165 -29.67 8.44 -19.73
N ASP A 166 -30.38 9.34 -20.42
CA ASP A 166 -29.80 10.60 -20.90
C ASP A 166 -29.28 11.51 -19.78
N SER A 167 -29.96 11.53 -18.63
CA SER A 167 -29.53 12.32 -17.48
C SER A 167 -28.24 11.74 -16.88
N GLU A 168 -28.17 10.42 -16.75
CA GLU A 168 -26.99 9.71 -16.25
C GLU A 168 -25.80 9.82 -17.21
N ARG A 169 -26.03 9.74 -18.53
CA ARG A 169 -24.97 9.98 -19.53
C ARG A 169 -24.42 11.40 -19.46
N LYS A 170 -25.29 12.41 -19.33
CA LYS A 170 -24.86 13.80 -19.14
C LYS A 170 -24.04 13.95 -17.85
N GLN A 171 -24.45 13.27 -16.79
CA GLN A 171 -23.73 13.27 -15.53
C GLN A 171 -22.36 12.59 -15.66
N LEU A 172 -22.27 11.43 -16.32
CA LEU A 172 -21.01 10.74 -16.62
C LEU A 172 -20.05 11.68 -17.34
N PHE A 173 -20.51 12.34 -18.41
CA PHE A 173 -19.69 13.28 -19.17
C PHE A 173 -19.26 14.48 -18.34
N LYS A 174 -20.15 15.04 -17.51
CA LYS A 174 -19.83 16.15 -16.61
C LYS A 174 -18.76 15.77 -15.59
N VAL A 175 -18.89 14.60 -14.95
CA VAL A 175 -17.91 14.12 -13.96
C VAL A 175 -16.58 13.83 -14.65
N ALA A 176 -16.60 13.12 -15.79
CA ALA A 176 -15.40 12.83 -16.57
C ALA A 176 -14.68 14.11 -17.04
N GLU A 177 -15.42 15.12 -17.50
CA GLU A 177 -14.89 16.43 -17.89
C GLU A 177 -14.27 17.15 -16.68
N SER A 178 -14.91 17.10 -15.51
CA SER A 178 -14.37 17.71 -14.29
C SER A 178 -13.05 17.07 -13.82
N LEU A 179 -12.90 15.76 -14.04
CA LEU A 179 -11.71 15.00 -13.60
C LEU A 179 -10.58 15.06 -14.64
N LEU A 180 -10.90 15.00 -15.93
CA LEU A 180 -9.89 14.94 -17.01
C LEU A 180 -9.61 16.28 -17.67
N GLY A 181 -10.58 17.21 -17.65
CA GLY A 181 -10.52 18.48 -18.38
C GLY A 181 -10.83 18.37 -19.88
N ASN A 182 -11.19 17.17 -20.36
CA ASN A 182 -11.59 16.94 -21.76
C ASN A 182 -13.11 17.01 -21.89
N LYS A 183 -13.61 17.56 -22.99
CA LYS A 183 -15.05 17.64 -23.24
C LYS A 183 -15.56 16.33 -23.83
N PHE A 184 -16.63 15.78 -23.24
CA PHE A 184 -17.28 14.56 -23.71
C PHE A 184 -18.67 14.83 -24.26
N GLU A 185 -19.00 14.27 -25.42
CA GLU A 185 -20.33 14.39 -26.02
C GLU A 185 -20.69 13.18 -26.88
N LEU A 186 -21.98 12.92 -27.05
CA LEU A 186 -22.49 11.88 -27.92
C LEU A 186 -22.61 12.44 -29.34
N ARG A 187 -22.04 11.76 -30.34
CA ARG A 187 -22.12 12.15 -31.75
C ARG A 187 -22.59 11.00 -32.62
N MET A 188 -23.21 11.33 -33.75
CA MET A 188 -23.55 10.37 -34.79
C MET A 188 -22.37 10.17 -35.75
N SER A 189 -22.14 8.93 -36.18
CA SER A 189 -21.06 8.62 -37.13
C SER A 189 -21.27 9.31 -38.47
N ASP A 190 -22.53 9.43 -38.91
CA ASP A 190 -22.96 10.21 -40.06
C ASP A 190 -24.15 11.10 -39.66
N PRO A 191 -23.95 12.42 -39.47
CA PRO A 191 -25.03 13.34 -39.12
C PRO A 191 -26.16 13.43 -40.15
N GLY A 192 -25.90 13.06 -41.41
CA GLY A 192 -26.90 13.05 -42.48
C GLY A 192 -27.79 11.81 -42.48
N ASN A 193 -27.44 10.78 -41.71
CA ASN A 193 -28.15 9.52 -41.64
C ASN A 193 -28.68 9.28 -40.22
N LEU A 194 -30.00 9.43 -40.03
CA LEU A 194 -30.69 9.27 -38.74
C LEU A 194 -30.44 7.90 -38.08
N LEU A 195 -30.18 6.85 -38.88
CA LEU A 195 -29.94 5.49 -38.40
C LEU A 195 -28.44 5.21 -38.19
N SER A 196 -27.57 6.21 -38.31
CA SER A 196 -26.15 6.00 -38.09
C SER A 196 -25.86 5.76 -36.60
N PRO A 197 -24.89 4.89 -36.28
CA PRO A 197 -24.56 4.56 -34.90
C PRO A 197 -23.95 5.76 -34.19
N TYR A 198 -24.26 5.87 -32.90
CA TYR A 198 -23.67 6.87 -32.03
C TYR A 198 -22.28 6.44 -31.57
N TYR A 199 -21.44 7.41 -31.23
CA TYR A 199 -20.17 7.20 -30.56
C TYR A 199 -19.96 8.30 -29.52
N VAL A 200 -19.05 8.06 -28.56
CA VAL A 200 -18.62 9.09 -27.62
C VAL A 200 -17.44 9.84 -28.23
N ALA A 201 -17.58 11.15 -28.38
CA ALA A 201 -16.51 12.05 -28.76
C ALA A 201 -15.83 12.62 -27.51
N MET A 202 -14.51 12.64 -27.51
CA MET A 202 -13.64 13.35 -26.56
C MET A 202 -12.88 14.40 -27.35
N ASP A 203 -13.09 15.68 -27.05
CA ASP A 203 -12.52 16.83 -27.79
C ASP A 203 -12.71 16.72 -29.32
N GLY A 204 -13.87 16.20 -29.73
CA GLY A 204 -14.23 16.04 -31.14
C GLY A 204 -13.68 14.78 -31.83
N GLN A 205 -12.86 13.96 -31.16
CA GLN A 205 -12.37 12.68 -31.66
C GLN A 205 -13.12 11.51 -31.02
N ASN A 206 -13.26 10.38 -31.73
CA ASN A 206 -13.89 9.19 -31.16
C ASN A 206 -13.07 8.64 -29.98
N LEU A 207 -13.74 8.31 -28.87
CA LEU A 207 -13.17 7.73 -27.65
C LEU A 207 -12.34 6.45 -27.89
N ARG A 208 -12.54 5.75 -29.02
CA ARG A 208 -11.69 4.64 -29.46
C ARG A 208 -10.20 5.02 -29.57
N TYR A 209 -9.94 6.27 -29.93
CA TYR A 209 -8.59 6.82 -30.07
C TYR A 209 -8.04 7.41 -28.77
N ALA A 210 -8.87 7.51 -27.72
CA ALA A 210 -8.40 7.99 -26.42
C ALA A 210 -7.41 7.01 -25.77
N SER A 211 -6.76 7.45 -24.71
CA SER A 211 -5.90 6.57 -23.92
C SER A 211 -6.71 5.42 -23.30
N SER A 212 -6.06 4.28 -23.07
CA SER A 212 -6.67 3.17 -22.33
C SER A 212 -7.13 3.61 -20.93
N GLY A 213 -6.36 4.48 -20.26
CA GLY A 213 -6.71 5.03 -18.96
C GLY A 213 -7.99 5.86 -18.97
N THR A 214 -8.23 6.65 -20.03
CA THR A 214 -9.49 7.39 -20.20
C THR A 214 -10.68 6.45 -20.31
N ARG A 215 -10.57 5.41 -21.13
CA ARG A 215 -11.64 4.41 -21.28
C ARG A 215 -11.92 3.67 -19.97
N LEU A 216 -10.87 3.32 -19.23
CA LEU A 216 -10.98 2.69 -17.91
C LEU A 216 -11.68 3.59 -16.89
N LEU A 217 -11.31 4.88 -16.84
CA LEU A 217 -11.98 5.83 -15.97
C LEU A 217 -13.46 5.95 -16.31
N MET A 218 -13.80 6.00 -17.61
CA MET A 218 -15.20 6.03 -18.05
C MET A 218 -15.96 4.76 -17.65
N THR A 219 -15.32 3.58 -17.70
CA THR A 219 -15.90 2.33 -17.21
C THR A 219 -16.17 2.41 -15.71
N LEU A 220 -15.18 2.84 -14.92
CA LEU A 220 -15.30 3.01 -13.47
C LEU A 220 -16.45 3.95 -13.10
N LEU A 221 -16.45 5.17 -13.64
CA LEU A 221 -17.48 6.19 -13.36
C LEU A 221 -18.86 5.73 -13.84
N GLY A 222 -18.93 5.04 -14.98
CA GLY A 222 -20.19 4.54 -15.52
C GLY A 222 -20.79 3.44 -14.63
N VAL A 223 -19.98 2.56 -14.06
CA VAL A 223 -20.44 1.57 -13.05
C VAL A 223 -20.92 2.27 -11.77
N LEU A 224 -20.22 3.30 -11.31
CA LEU A 224 -20.62 4.09 -10.13
C LEU A 224 -21.93 4.88 -10.34
N LEU A 225 -22.36 5.10 -11.58
CA LEU A 225 -23.63 5.76 -11.92
C LEU A 225 -24.81 4.79 -12.01
N ASP A 226 -24.56 3.49 -12.07
CA ASP A 226 -25.60 2.49 -12.24
C ASP A 226 -26.36 2.28 -10.93
N LYS A 227 -27.55 2.88 -10.85
CA LYS A 227 -28.43 2.86 -9.68
C LYS A 227 -28.88 1.47 -9.22
N ARG A 228 -28.60 0.42 -10.00
CA ARG A 228 -28.85 -0.97 -9.61
C ARG A 228 -27.86 -1.44 -8.54
N PHE A 229 -26.69 -0.80 -8.44
CA PHE A 229 -25.66 -1.15 -7.48
C PHE A 229 -25.59 -0.11 -6.36
N HIS A 230 -25.64 -0.56 -5.10
CA HIS A 230 -25.46 0.29 -3.92
C HIS A 230 -24.05 0.14 -3.33
N THR A 231 -23.37 -0.96 -3.67
CA THR A 231 -22.00 -1.25 -3.24
C THR A 231 -21.17 -1.57 -4.46
N VAL A 232 -20.03 -0.89 -4.63
CA VAL A 232 -19.09 -1.18 -5.71
C VAL A 232 -17.74 -1.58 -5.11
N LEU A 233 -17.26 -2.75 -5.52
CA LEU A 233 -15.98 -3.30 -5.11
C LEU A 233 -15.02 -3.19 -6.29
N ILE A 234 -13.87 -2.56 -6.10
CA ILE A 234 -12.94 -2.26 -7.19
C ILE A 234 -11.60 -2.89 -6.84
N ASP A 235 -11.16 -3.83 -7.67
CA ASP A 235 -9.86 -4.46 -7.54
C ASP A 235 -8.82 -3.74 -8.41
N GLU A 236 -7.71 -3.36 -7.78
CA GLU A 236 -6.57 -2.67 -8.38
C GLU A 236 -6.98 -1.46 -9.24
N PRO A 237 -7.69 -0.44 -8.70
CA PRO A 237 -8.20 0.69 -9.47
C PRO A 237 -7.12 1.41 -10.29
N GLU A 238 -5.86 1.35 -9.87
CA GLU A 238 -4.68 1.91 -10.53
C GLU A 238 -4.33 1.28 -11.88
N ILE A 239 -4.74 0.03 -12.14
CA ILE A 239 -4.32 -0.69 -13.35
C ILE A 239 -4.77 0.05 -14.60
N GLY A 240 -3.81 0.40 -15.45
CA GLY A 240 -4.02 1.11 -16.69
C GLY A 240 -4.27 2.62 -16.56
N LEU A 241 -4.21 3.19 -15.35
CA LEU A 241 -4.33 4.62 -15.09
C LEU A 241 -2.96 5.27 -14.89
N SER A 242 -2.76 6.47 -15.43
CA SER A 242 -1.55 7.27 -15.14
C SER A 242 -1.56 7.75 -13.69
N PRO A 243 -0.40 8.02 -13.05
CA PRO A 243 -0.35 8.49 -11.67
C PRO A 243 -1.18 9.76 -11.42
N ARG A 244 -1.24 10.66 -12.42
CA ARG A 244 -2.11 11.85 -12.37
C ARG A 244 -3.58 11.48 -12.24
N ILE A 245 -4.08 10.55 -13.07
CA ILE A 245 -5.48 10.11 -13.03
C ILE A 245 -5.75 9.34 -11.73
N GLN A 246 -4.81 8.51 -11.26
CA GLN A 246 -4.93 7.82 -9.97
C GLN A 246 -5.10 8.82 -8.82
N GLY A 247 -4.29 9.88 -8.76
CA GLY A 247 -4.40 10.92 -7.73
C GLY A 247 -5.74 11.67 -7.78
N ILE A 248 -6.21 12.01 -8.99
CA ILE A 248 -7.52 12.67 -9.18
C ILE A 248 -8.66 11.74 -8.72
N LEU A 249 -8.64 10.48 -9.14
CA LEU A 249 -9.66 9.50 -8.79
C LEU A 249 -9.65 9.17 -7.29
N SER A 250 -8.47 9.04 -6.69
CA SER A 250 -8.33 8.86 -5.25
C SER A 250 -8.90 10.04 -4.46
N ASN A 251 -8.56 11.28 -4.85
CA ASN A 251 -9.09 12.47 -4.21
C ASN A 251 -10.62 12.53 -4.30
N PHE A 252 -11.17 12.13 -5.45
CA PHE A 252 -12.60 12.03 -5.67
C PHE A 252 -13.24 10.98 -4.73
N PHE A 253 -12.66 9.78 -4.59
CA PHE A 253 -13.17 8.75 -3.67
C PHE A 253 -13.04 9.16 -2.19
N CYS A 254 -11.93 9.77 -1.80
CA CYS A 254 -11.69 10.22 -0.42
C CYS A 254 -12.52 11.46 -0.06
N ASN A 255 -13.17 12.11 -1.02
CA ASN A 255 -14.10 13.20 -0.78
C ASN A 255 -15.54 12.68 -0.71
N SER A 256 -15.98 12.33 0.51
CA SER A 256 -17.34 11.81 0.75
C SER A 256 -18.44 12.73 0.23
N GLY A 257 -18.26 14.05 0.30
CA GLY A 257 -19.21 15.04 -0.21
C GLY A 257 -19.33 15.03 -1.73
N GLU A 258 -18.21 14.87 -2.45
CA GLU A 258 -18.24 14.74 -3.92
C GLU A 258 -18.87 13.42 -4.36
N LEU A 259 -18.55 12.32 -3.67
CA LEU A 259 -19.18 11.03 -3.91
C LEU A 259 -20.69 11.09 -3.67
N GLU A 260 -21.15 11.74 -2.61
CA GLU A 260 -22.57 11.85 -2.30
C GLU A 260 -23.32 12.76 -3.30
N ALA A 261 -22.71 13.88 -3.67
CA ALA A 261 -23.31 14.82 -4.62
C ALA A 261 -23.45 14.20 -6.02
N ASN A 262 -22.49 13.37 -6.44
CA ASN A 262 -22.51 12.74 -7.76
C ASN A 262 -23.22 11.37 -7.75
N PHE A 263 -23.08 10.58 -6.69
CA PHE A 263 -23.59 9.20 -6.64
C PHE A 263 -24.38 8.95 -5.34
N PRO A 264 -25.53 9.62 -5.15
CA PRO A 264 -26.28 9.57 -3.89
C PRO A 264 -26.79 8.16 -3.54
N HIS A 265 -27.00 7.31 -4.54
CA HIS A 265 -27.44 5.92 -4.37
C HIS A 265 -26.34 4.99 -3.85
N LEU A 266 -25.05 5.31 -4.07
CA LEU A 266 -23.94 4.47 -3.63
C LEU A 266 -23.75 4.60 -2.12
N LYS A 267 -23.97 3.49 -1.41
CA LYS A 267 -23.76 3.37 0.03
C LYS A 267 -22.31 3.04 0.37
N HIS A 268 -21.66 2.19 -0.44
CA HIS A 268 -20.31 1.70 -0.16
C HIS A 268 -19.45 1.62 -1.42
N VAL A 269 -18.20 2.04 -1.29
CA VAL A 269 -17.12 1.79 -2.26
C VAL A 269 -15.99 1.11 -1.51
N ILE A 270 -15.59 -0.07 -1.98
CA ILE A 270 -14.45 -0.82 -1.41
C ILE A 270 -13.37 -0.92 -2.47
N LEU A 271 -12.18 -0.41 -2.16
CA LEU A 271 -11.03 -0.43 -3.05
C LEU A 271 -10.02 -1.45 -2.52
N ALA A 272 -9.55 -2.36 -3.36
CA ALA A 272 -8.32 -3.12 -3.10
C ALA A 272 -7.21 -2.55 -3.98
N THR A 273 -6.09 -2.18 -3.40
CA THR A 273 -5.04 -1.43 -4.12
C THR A 273 -3.63 -1.74 -3.62
N HIS A 274 -2.68 -1.67 -4.54
CA HIS A 274 -1.25 -1.60 -4.30
C HIS A 274 -0.67 -0.18 -4.43
N SER A 275 -1.49 0.80 -4.84
CA SER A 275 -1.09 2.18 -5.02
C SER A 275 -1.35 3.00 -3.75
N HIS A 276 -0.27 3.52 -3.18
CA HIS A 276 -0.30 4.42 -2.02
C HIS A 276 -1.12 5.70 -2.27
N LEU A 277 -1.42 6.04 -3.53
CA LEU A 277 -2.23 7.19 -3.88
C LEU A 277 -3.68 7.03 -3.44
N PHE A 278 -4.20 5.80 -3.34
CA PHE A 278 -5.58 5.51 -2.95
C PHE A 278 -5.80 5.41 -1.43
N LEU A 279 -4.75 5.55 -0.63
CA LEU A 279 -4.88 5.62 0.83
C LEU A 279 -5.62 6.90 1.24
N ASP A 280 -6.62 6.75 2.10
CA ASP A 280 -7.40 7.88 2.62
C ASP A 280 -6.65 8.56 3.78
N LYS A 281 -5.95 9.64 3.43
CA LYS A 281 -5.20 10.46 4.39
C LYS A 281 -6.08 11.36 5.25
N ARG A 282 -7.36 11.54 4.87
CA ARG A 282 -8.31 12.42 5.56
C ARG A 282 -9.03 11.66 6.67
N ASN A 283 -9.29 10.38 6.46
CA ASN A 283 -9.92 9.52 7.45
C ASN A 283 -9.18 8.18 7.58
N LEU A 284 -8.37 8.05 8.63
CA LEU A 284 -7.57 6.84 8.91
C LEU A 284 -8.43 5.57 9.00
N SER A 285 -9.65 5.67 9.55
CA SER A 285 -10.57 4.54 9.76
C SER A 285 -11.10 3.91 8.46
N ASN A 286 -10.83 4.53 7.31
CA ASN A 286 -11.13 3.96 6.01
C ASN A 286 -10.03 3.01 5.52
N ASN A 287 -8.83 3.02 6.10
CA ASN A 287 -7.70 2.25 5.62
C ASN A 287 -7.50 0.96 6.42
N PHE A 288 -7.33 -0.15 5.70
CA PHE A 288 -7.14 -1.47 6.27
C PHE A 288 -5.96 -2.18 5.59
N VAL A 289 -5.15 -2.84 6.40
CA VAL A 289 -4.04 -3.68 5.97
C VAL A 289 -4.54 -5.12 5.92
N VAL A 290 -4.39 -5.75 4.76
CA VAL A 290 -4.75 -7.15 4.50
C VAL A 290 -3.48 -7.96 4.31
N THR A 291 -3.22 -8.88 5.22
CA THR A 291 -2.04 -9.75 5.21
C THR A 291 -2.45 -11.20 5.31
N LYS A 292 -1.71 -12.08 4.63
CA LYS A 292 -1.91 -13.53 4.72
C LYS A 292 -0.74 -14.17 5.46
N LEU A 293 -1.05 -14.90 6.52
CA LEU A 293 -0.12 -15.79 7.21
C LEU A 293 -0.70 -17.20 7.18
N ASP A 294 0.00 -18.13 6.56
CA ASP A 294 -0.47 -19.50 6.31
C ASP A 294 -1.86 -19.52 5.65
N ASN A 295 -2.85 -20.10 6.36
CA ASN A 295 -4.24 -20.19 5.94
C ASN A 295 -5.12 -19.12 6.61
N THR A 296 -4.56 -18.06 7.20
CA THR A 296 -5.34 -16.98 7.81
C THR A 296 -5.06 -15.66 7.11
N ILE A 297 -6.12 -15.04 6.59
CA ILE A 297 -6.09 -13.65 6.11
C ILE A 297 -6.49 -12.74 7.27
N SER A 298 -5.55 -11.93 7.72
CA SER A 298 -5.77 -10.93 8.76
C SER A 298 -6.11 -9.58 8.13
N ILE A 299 -7.13 -8.92 8.66
CA ILE A 299 -7.60 -7.60 8.25
C ILE A 299 -7.49 -6.68 9.45
N ALA A 300 -6.59 -5.70 9.39
CA ALA A 300 -6.34 -4.76 10.48
C ALA A 300 -6.58 -3.32 10.03
N GLY A 301 -7.43 -2.59 10.76
CA GLY A 301 -7.62 -1.15 10.53
C GLY A 301 -6.40 -0.36 11.01
N ILE A 302 -6.03 0.68 10.26
CA ILE A 302 -4.93 1.58 10.61
C ILE A 302 -5.38 2.50 11.75
N LYS A 303 -4.59 2.55 12.82
CA LYS A 303 -4.93 3.29 14.05
C LYS A 303 -4.19 4.62 14.18
N SER A 304 -3.06 4.77 13.49
CA SER A 304 -2.20 5.95 13.61
C SER A 304 -1.65 6.41 12.26
N PHE A 305 -1.25 7.68 12.18
CA PHE A 305 -0.55 8.21 11.00
C PHE A 305 0.81 7.54 10.80
N SER A 306 1.47 7.07 11.87
CA SER A 306 2.72 6.32 11.76
C SER A 306 2.49 5.02 10.98
N GLU A 307 1.49 4.23 11.37
CA GLU A 307 1.11 3.00 10.67
C GLU A 307 0.72 3.26 9.20
N LEU A 308 0.00 4.35 8.93
CA LEU A 308 -0.33 4.76 7.57
C LEU A 308 0.93 5.05 6.75
N HIS A 309 1.89 5.74 7.37
CA HIS A 309 3.12 6.11 6.70
C HIS A 309 4.00 4.88 6.42
N ASP A 310 4.11 3.96 7.39
CA ASP A 310 4.82 2.69 7.21
C ASP A 310 4.21 1.88 6.06
N LEU A 311 2.88 1.81 5.99
CA LEU A 311 2.18 1.19 4.87
C LEU A 311 2.49 1.90 3.54
N GLN A 312 2.42 3.24 3.52
CA GLN A 312 2.73 4.03 2.32
C GLN A 312 4.16 3.75 1.82
N LEU A 313 5.15 3.69 2.71
CA LEU A 313 6.52 3.36 2.36
C LEU A 313 6.65 1.93 1.83
N ASN A 314 6.07 0.96 2.53
CA ASN A 314 6.06 -0.43 2.08
C ASN A 314 5.45 -0.57 0.67
N MET A 315 4.43 0.23 0.34
CA MET A 315 3.81 0.27 -0.99
C MET A 315 4.64 1.02 -2.05
N LEU A 316 5.47 2.00 -1.65
CA LEU A 316 6.38 2.73 -2.54
C LEU A 316 7.65 1.94 -2.90
N GLY A 317 7.96 0.91 -2.13
CA GLY A 317 9.19 0.12 -2.21
C GLY A 317 9.82 0.08 -0.83
N ASN A 318 10.24 -1.12 -0.40
CA ASN A 318 10.62 -1.47 0.97
C ASN A 318 11.65 -0.55 1.66
N HIS A 319 12.30 0.37 0.92
CA HIS A 319 13.44 1.16 1.36
C HIS A 319 13.32 2.62 0.90
N LEU A 320 13.61 3.57 1.79
CA LEU A 320 13.64 5.01 1.50
C LEU A 320 14.68 5.35 0.42
N GLU A 321 15.72 4.52 0.31
CA GLU A 321 16.76 4.59 -0.70
C GLU A 321 16.20 4.43 -2.11
N SER A 322 15.10 3.68 -2.28
CA SER A 322 14.38 3.58 -3.56
C SER A 322 13.72 4.91 -3.97
N LEU A 323 13.55 5.84 -3.03
CA LEU A 323 13.08 7.21 -3.25
C LEU A 323 14.21 8.23 -3.27
N PHE A 324 15.48 7.79 -3.38
CA PHE A 324 16.68 8.62 -3.26
C PHE A 324 16.79 9.34 -1.90
N LEU A 325 16.11 8.84 -0.87
CA LEU A 325 16.21 9.35 0.50
C LEU A 325 17.20 8.49 1.30
N PRO A 326 17.91 9.07 2.28
CA PRO A 326 18.80 8.29 3.14
C PRO A 326 17.99 7.33 4.02
N SER A 327 18.57 6.18 4.35
CA SER A 327 17.99 5.19 5.27
C SER A 327 18.02 5.65 6.73
N ALA A 328 19.00 6.49 7.09
CA ALA A 328 19.10 7.16 8.39
C ALA A 328 19.82 8.52 8.26
N ILE A 329 19.53 9.43 9.17
CA ILE A 329 20.18 10.74 9.27
C ILE A 329 20.91 10.81 10.61
N VAL A 330 22.20 11.12 10.60
CA VAL A 330 23.03 11.31 11.79
C VAL A 330 23.52 12.76 11.83
N ILE A 331 23.09 13.53 12.81
CA ILE A 331 23.56 14.90 13.05
C ILE A 331 24.79 14.84 13.95
N VAL A 332 25.86 15.50 13.55
CA VAL A 332 27.16 15.53 14.24
C VAL A 332 27.66 16.96 14.40
N GLU A 333 28.54 17.20 15.36
CA GLU A 333 29.02 18.56 15.67
C GLU A 333 29.97 19.13 14.60
N GLY A 334 31.02 18.38 14.24
CA GLY A 334 32.18 18.88 13.51
C GLY A 334 32.53 18.15 12.21
N ASP A 335 33.53 18.69 11.49
CA ASP A 335 34.02 18.10 10.23
C ASP A 335 34.80 16.79 10.46
N CYS A 336 35.46 16.65 11.61
CA CYS A 336 36.18 15.41 11.98
C CYS A 336 35.21 14.24 12.11
N ASP A 337 34.06 14.46 12.74
CA ASP A 337 33.00 13.47 12.89
C ASP A 337 32.50 12.98 11.54
N ILE A 338 32.23 13.91 10.61
CA ILE A 338 31.75 13.59 9.28
C ILE A 338 32.74 12.72 8.54
N ALA A 339 34.01 13.11 8.51
CA ALA A 339 35.04 12.38 7.77
C ALA A 339 35.15 10.94 8.28
N TYR A 340 35.22 10.78 9.60
CA TYR A 340 35.40 9.48 10.23
C TYR A 340 34.15 8.61 10.16
N LEU A 341 32.99 9.11 10.64
CA LEU A 341 31.74 8.35 10.66
C LEU A 341 31.27 7.98 9.26
N ARG A 342 31.53 8.81 8.24
CA ARG A 342 31.19 8.47 6.85
C ARG A 342 31.95 7.24 6.38
N LYS A 343 33.25 7.18 6.68
CA LYS A 343 34.09 6.03 6.36
C LYS A 343 33.63 4.79 7.13
N VAL A 344 33.37 4.94 8.43
CA VAL A 344 32.92 3.85 9.30
C VAL A 344 31.57 3.29 8.85
N PHE A 345 30.53 4.12 8.68
CA PHE A 345 29.23 3.65 8.20
C PHE A 345 29.31 3.03 6.81
N SER A 346 30.13 3.55 5.89
CA SER A 346 30.30 2.95 4.56
C SER A 346 30.89 1.54 4.57
N LEU A 347 31.61 1.18 5.64
CA LEU A 347 32.21 -0.15 5.80
C LEU A 347 31.32 -1.08 6.63
N SER A 348 30.67 -0.53 7.66
CA SER A 348 29.81 -1.31 8.57
C SER A 348 28.42 -1.57 7.99
N ILE A 349 27.92 -0.68 7.13
CA ILE A 349 26.56 -0.76 6.56
C ILE A 349 26.64 -0.46 5.04
N PRO A 350 27.33 -1.29 4.23
CA PRO A 350 27.67 -0.97 2.85
C PRO A 350 26.46 -0.85 1.91
N ASP A 351 25.37 -1.55 2.23
CA ASP A 351 24.15 -1.59 1.40
C ASP A 351 23.13 -0.48 1.74
N ARG A 352 23.48 0.43 2.67
CA ARG A 352 22.58 1.49 3.15
C ARG A 352 23.20 2.87 3.00
N THR A 353 22.36 3.86 2.70
CA THR A 353 22.81 5.25 2.63
C THR A 353 22.53 5.96 3.95
N VAL A 354 23.57 6.30 4.71
CA VAL A 354 23.45 7.11 5.94
C VAL A 354 23.87 8.55 5.65
N ALA A 355 22.95 9.50 5.83
CA ALA A 355 23.24 10.93 5.66
C ALA A 355 23.83 11.50 6.95
N ILE A 356 25.08 11.93 6.91
CA ILE A 356 25.73 12.62 8.04
C ILE A 356 25.64 14.12 7.83
N VAL A 357 25.02 14.83 8.77
CA VAL A 357 24.73 16.26 8.68
C VAL A 357 25.51 17.01 9.76
N LYS A 358 26.28 18.02 9.34
CA LYS A 358 27.02 18.89 10.26
C LYS A 358 26.11 19.90 10.95
N ALA A 359 26.28 20.08 12.25
CA ALA A 359 25.63 21.11 13.05
C ALA A 359 26.41 22.42 13.18
N ASP A 360 27.71 22.44 12.85
CA ASP A 360 28.61 23.58 13.04
C ASP A 360 28.76 23.92 14.54
N GLY A 361 28.95 22.87 15.35
CA GLY A 361 28.92 22.90 16.82
C GLY A 361 27.61 22.38 17.41
N ASP A 362 27.67 21.95 18.67
CA ASP A 362 26.55 21.50 19.50
C ASP A 362 25.35 22.46 19.52
N GLY A 363 25.58 23.77 19.67
CA GLY A 363 24.52 24.80 19.68
C GLY A 363 23.77 24.94 18.35
N GLY A 364 24.31 24.40 17.26
CA GLY A 364 23.68 24.39 15.94
C GLY A 364 22.76 23.19 15.70
N VAL A 365 22.78 22.17 16.57
CA VAL A 365 21.97 20.95 16.42
C VAL A 365 20.47 21.24 16.35
N PRO A 366 19.87 22.06 17.25
CA PRO A 366 18.43 22.37 17.18
C PRO A 366 18.03 23.04 15.87
N LYS A 367 18.93 23.85 15.29
CA LYS A 367 18.68 24.53 14.01
C LYS A 367 18.69 23.54 12.84
N LYS A 368 19.57 22.53 12.85
CA LYS A 368 19.59 21.49 11.82
C LYS A 368 18.37 20.60 11.90
N ILE A 369 17.92 20.25 13.11
CA ILE A 369 16.68 19.51 13.32
C ILE A 369 15.49 20.29 12.75
N GLU A 370 15.44 21.61 12.96
CA GLU A 370 14.38 22.45 12.38
C GLU A 370 14.42 22.46 10.84
N ILE A 371 15.61 22.49 10.23
CA ILE A 371 15.75 22.38 8.77
C ILE A 371 15.24 21.01 8.27
N ILE A 372 15.57 19.93 8.97
CA ILE A 372 15.08 18.59 8.64
C ILE A 372 13.55 18.53 8.79
N LYS A 373 13.00 19.15 9.85
CA LYS A 373 11.56 19.29 10.05
C LYS A 373 10.88 20.09 8.93
N GLN A 374 11.53 21.12 8.40
CA GLN A 374 11.03 21.86 7.24
C GLN A 374 11.07 21.02 5.95
N ALA A 375 12.08 20.17 5.79
CA ALA A 375 12.21 19.31 4.61
C ALA A 375 11.26 18.11 4.63
N PHE A 376 11.03 17.50 5.80
CA PHE A 376 10.29 16.24 5.95
C PHE A 376 8.96 16.37 6.70
N GLY A 377 8.58 17.56 7.12
CA GLY A 377 7.39 17.81 7.92
C GLY A 377 7.58 17.50 9.41
N ASP A 378 6.49 17.30 10.14
CA ASP A 378 6.54 17.07 11.58
C ASP A 378 7.24 15.74 11.93
N LEU A 379 8.40 15.85 12.57
CA LEU A 379 9.28 14.72 12.92
C LEU A 379 8.61 13.69 13.83
N HIS A 380 7.64 14.11 14.67
CA HIS A 380 6.90 13.17 15.53
C HIS A 380 6.06 12.15 14.75
N SER A 381 5.64 12.54 13.54
CA SER A 381 4.84 11.75 12.61
C SER A 381 5.63 11.29 11.38
N SER A 382 6.91 11.64 11.31
CA SER A 382 7.78 11.38 10.16
C SER A 382 8.32 9.95 10.20
N PRO A 383 8.50 9.29 9.05
CA PRO A 383 9.24 8.02 8.96
C PRO A 383 10.67 8.11 9.49
N PHE A 384 11.23 9.32 9.50
CA PHE A 384 12.58 9.55 9.98
C PHE A 384 12.69 9.60 11.50
N ARG A 385 11.59 9.56 12.25
CA ARG A 385 11.62 9.67 13.72
C ARG A 385 12.60 8.69 14.35
N GLU A 386 12.42 7.40 14.07
CA GLU A 386 13.26 6.33 14.62
C GLU A 386 14.61 6.21 13.89
N ARG A 387 14.81 6.98 12.81
CA ARG A 387 15.98 6.95 11.92
C ARG A 387 16.83 8.22 11.99
N LEU A 388 16.47 9.15 12.88
CA LEU A 388 17.17 10.40 13.12
C LEU A 388 17.98 10.27 14.41
N PHE A 389 19.29 10.41 14.28
CA PHE A 389 20.26 10.30 15.36
C PHE A 389 20.98 11.64 15.55
N VAL A 390 21.31 11.93 16.80
CA VAL A 390 22.12 13.10 17.17
C VAL A 390 23.31 12.57 17.95
N VAL A 391 24.52 12.97 17.54
CA VAL A 391 25.77 12.62 18.21
C VAL A 391 26.40 13.88 18.75
N LEU A 392 26.67 13.90 20.05
CA LEU A 392 27.28 15.01 20.77
C LEU A 392 28.55 14.55 21.50
N ASP A 393 29.49 15.46 21.67
CA ASP A 393 30.65 15.28 22.53
C ASP A 393 30.24 15.31 24.01
N LYS A 394 31.11 14.80 24.89
CA LYS A 394 30.87 14.81 26.35
C LYS A 394 30.53 16.20 26.89
N VAL A 395 31.23 17.23 26.39
CA VAL A 395 31.01 18.62 26.77
C VAL A 395 30.14 19.27 25.71
N TYR A 396 28.86 19.41 26.02
CA TYR A 396 27.87 20.02 25.13
C TYR A 396 27.07 21.11 25.88
N SER A 397 26.58 22.07 25.12
CA SER A 397 25.76 23.22 25.52
C SER A 397 24.31 23.09 25.03
N ALA A 398 24.03 22.12 24.16
CA ALA A 398 22.71 21.86 23.64
C ALA A 398 21.76 21.32 24.73
N ASP A 399 20.52 21.82 24.76
CA ASP A 399 19.48 21.31 25.63
C ASP A 399 18.89 20.00 25.05
N LEU A 400 19.25 18.87 25.65
CA LEU A 400 18.74 17.55 25.25
C LEU A 400 17.21 17.46 25.30
N GLY A 401 16.58 18.14 26.27
CA GLY A 401 15.13 18.18 26.39
C GLY A 401 14.48 18.98 25.25
N ALA A 402 15.17 19.99 24.72
CA ALA A 402 14.71 20.71 23.52
C ALA A 402 14.83 19.84 22.27
N ILE A 403 15.92 19.08 22.13
CA ILE A 403 16.13 18.13 21.02
C ILE A 403 15.04 17.05 21.03
N GLU A 404 14.72 16.49 22.20
CA GLU A 404 13.66 15.49 22.36
C GLU A 404 12.28 16.07 21.97
N LYS A 405 11.97 17.29 22.43
CA LYS A 405 10.72 17.99 22.07
C LYS A 405 10.59 18.26 20.56
N GLN A 406 11.72 18.42 19.87
CA GLN A 406 11.73 18.60 18.41
C GLN A 406 11.47 17.31 17.63
N GLY A 407 11.41 16.15 18.29
CA GLY A 407 10.98 14.88 17.69
C GLY A 407 12.07 13.81 17.57
N VAL A 408 13.28 14.06 18.10
CA VAL A 408 14.33 13.04 18.15
C VAL A 408 14.08 12.11 19.35
N PRO A 409 13.98 10.79 19.17
CA PRO A 409 13.84 9.85 20.29
C PRO A 409 15.02 9.95 21.24
N LYS A 410 14.76 9.93 22.56
CA LYS A 410 15.81 10.00 23.58
C LYS A 410 16.91 8.94 23.40
N ASN A 411 16.55 7.75 22.95
CA ASN A 411 17.48 6.65 22.70
C ASN A 411 18.38 6.87 21.46
N ASN A 412 18.00 7.79 20.58
CA ASN A 412 18.75 8.16 19.38
C ASN A 412 19.65 9.39 19.59
N ILE A 413 19.61 9.98 20.79
CA ILE A 413 20.56 11.00 21.22
C ILE A 413 21.74 10.31 21.88
N HIS A 414 22.88 10.32 21.21
CA HIS A 414 24.12 9.70 21.65
C HIS A 414 25.09 10.77 22.12
N VAL A 415 25.58 10.65 23.36
CA VAL A 415 26.57 11.56 23.94
C VAL A 415 27.81 10.75 24.24
N TRP A 416 28.92 11.09 23.60
CA TRP A 416 30.19 10.43 23.81
C TRP A 416 30.66 10.52 25.27
N SER A 417 31.17 9.42 25.81
CA SER A 417 31.78 9.37 27.15
C SER A 417 33.09 10.18 27.26
N LEU A 418 33.74 10.43 26.13
CA LEU A 418 34.98 11.20 25.97
C LEU A 418 34.76 12.45 25.09
N ASN A 419 35.59 13.47 25.28
CA ASN A 419 35.41 14.77 24.64
C ASN A 419 36.07 14.82 23.25
N GLY A 420 35.33 14.37 22.24
CA GLY A 420 35.76 14.40 20.84
C GLY A 420 35.85 13.02 20.21
N ILE A 421 35.51 12.95 18.92
CA ILE A 421 35.55 11.72 18.12
C ILE A 421 36.96 11.11 18.03
N GLU A 422 38.02 11.90 18.26
CA GLU A 422 39.41 11.43 18.16
C GLU A 422 39.73 10.29 19.14
N TYR A 423 39.06 10.24 20.29
CA TYR A 423 39.23 9.16 21.27
C TYR A 423 38.69 7.81 20.79
N TYR A 424 37.81 7.83 19.78
CA TYR A 424 37.15 6.65 19.23
C TYR A 424 37.86 6.10 18.00
N TYR A 425 38.96 6.73 17.57
CA TYR A 425 39.79 6.22 16.49
C TYR A 425 40.50 4.92 16.90
N PRO A 426 40.74 3.97 15.97
CA PRO A 426 41.43 2.74 16.31
C PRO A 426 42.84 3.05 16.82
N LYS A 427 43.15 2.57 18.04
CA LYS A 427 44.42 2.89 18.73
C LYS A 427 45.64 2.54 17.88
N ALA A 428 45.59 1.44 17.13
CA ALA A 428 46.65 1.04 16.22
C ALA A 428 46.95 2.09 15.12
N ILE A 429 45.93 2.78 14.60
CA ILE A 429 46.10 3.80 13.56
C ILE A 429 46.62 5.10 14.17
N VAL A 430 46.10 5.49 15.34
CA VAL A 430 46.58 6.66 16.09
C VAL A 430 48.05 6.48 16.48
N ALA A 431 48.44 5.29 16.94
CA ALA A 431 49.82 4.94 17.27
C ALA A 431 50.77 5.13 16.07
N ARG A 432 50.36 4.70 14.87
CA ARG A 432 51.11 4.96 13.63
C ARG A 432 51.20 6.44 13.28
N ALA A 433 50.11 7.19 13.47
CA ALA A 433 50.06 8.62 13.17
C ALA A 433 51.11 9.44 13.94
N PHE A 434 51.46 8.99 15.16
CA PHE A 434 52.43 9.62 16.06
C PHE A 434 53.71 8.78 16.29
N SER A 435 53.92 7.72 15.51
CA SER A 435 55.09 6.83 15.60
C SER A 435 55.36 6.36 17.04
N CYS A 436 54.35 5.82 17.70
CA CYS A 436 54.42 5.29 19.06
C CYS A 436 53.80 3.90 19.17
N ASP A 437 53.93 3.27 20.34
CA ASP A 437 53.27 1.99 20.62
C ASP A 437 51.78 2.18 20.99
N VAL A 438 50.96 1.14 20.75
CA VAL A 438 49.51 1.17 21.06
C VAL A 438 49.23 1.43 22.54
N SER A 439 50.07 0.91 23.43
CA SER A 439 49.98 1.13 24.88
C SER A 439 50.20 2.58 25.29
N GLN A 440 50.86 3.38 24.44
CA GLN A 440 51.18 4.78 24.71
C GLN A 440 50.10 5.75 24.21
N VAL A 441 49.13 5.29 23.41
CA VAL A 441 48.07 6.14 22.86
C VAL A 441 47.23 6.80 23.95
N GLY A 442 47.02 6.12 25.09
CA GLY A 442 46.29 6.69 26.23
C GLY A 442 46.99 7.87 26.91
N ALA A 443 48.28 8.10 26.64
CA ALA A 443 49.03 9.26 27.13
C ALA A 443 48.95 10.47 26.18
N ILE A 444 48.34 10.31 25.00
CA ILE A 444 48.19 11.40 24.03
C ILE A 444 47.01 12.27 24.45
N ASP A 445 47.25 13.56 24.63
CA ASP A 445 46.21 14.56 24.88
C ASP A 445 45.51 14.92 23.57
N LEU A 446 44.35 14.31 23.33
CA LEU A 446 43.53 14.50 22.12
C LEU A 446 42.55 15.69 22.24
N GLU A 447 42.46 16.35 23.41
CA GLU A 447 41.53 17.47 23.61
C GLU A 447 42.00 18.75 22.91
N ARG A 448 43.31 18.89 22.71
CA ARG A 448 43.91 20.09 22.11
C ARG A 448 43.60 20.19 20.61
N GLY A 449 43.40 21.42 20.12
CA GLY A 449 43.20 21.67 18.69
C GLY A 449 44.40 21.25 17.81
N THR A 450 45.61 21.31 18.36
CA THR A 450 46.82 20.70 17.78
C THR A 450 47.34 19.65 18.75
N ILE A 451 47.40 18.41 18.29
CA ILE A 451 47.83 17.24 19.04
C ILE A 451 49.32 17.05 18.77
N GLU A 452 50.12 17.01 19.83
CA GLU A 452 51.57 16.85 19.76
C GLU A 452 51.99 15.65 20.60
N TYR A 453 52.69 14.71 19.97
CA TYR A 453 53.26 13.55 20.65
C TYR A 453 54.50 13.06 19.90
N ASN A 454 55.54 12.65 20.63
CA ASN A 454 56.83 12.19 20.05
C ASN A 454 57.44 13.16 19.00
N GLY A 455 57.27 14.47 19.19
CA GLY A 455 57.79 15.50 18.27
C GLY A 455 57.00 15.64 16.96
N LEU A 456 55.93 14.88 16.77
CA LEU A 456 55.00 14.99 15.65
C LEU A 456 53.80 15.85 16.07
N ARG A 457 53.42 16.80 15.20
CA ARG A 457 52.28 17.69 15.40
C ARG A 457 51.24 17.44 14.31
N ARG A 458 50.00 17.21 14.71
CA ARG A 458 48.86 17.06 13.80
C ARG A 458 47.67 17.85 14.35
N SER A 459 46.99 18.59 13.49
CA SER A 459 45.66 19.12 13.85
C SER A 459 44.63 17.99 13.88
N LYS A 460 43.51 18.20 14.57
CA LYS A 460 42.38 17.24 14.58
C LYS A 460 41.95 16.84 13.16
N LYS A 461 41.87 17.79 12.23
CA LYS A 461 41.54 17.54 10.82
C LYS A 461 42.59 16.68 10.09
N GLN A 462 43.87 16.91 10.36
CA GLN A 462 44.96 16.11 9.78
C GLN A 462 44.96 14.68 10.33
N LEU A 463 44.68 14.53 11.63
CA LEU A 463 44.54 13.21 12.25
C LEU A 463 43.32 12.46 11.69
N ALA A 464 42.16 13.11 11.56
CA ALA A 464 40.96 12.52 10.98
C ALA A 464 41.21 12.03 9.54
N SER A 465 41.83 12.86 8.69
CA SER A 465 42.19 12.46 7.32
C SER A 465 43.12 11.25 7.30
N PHE A 466 44.19 11.28 8.11
CA PHE A 466 45.13 10.17 8.21
C PHE A 466 44.43 8.87 8.64
N VAL A 467 43.53 8.96 9.63
CA VAL A 467 42.78 7.80 10.12
C VAL A 467 41.87 7.25 9.03
N VAL A 468 41.15 8.11 8.30
CA VAL A 468 40.24 7.70 7.21
C VAL A 468 40.99 7.05 6.04
N ASP A 469 42.16 7.58 5.67
CA ASP A 469 42.99 7.06 4.57
C ASP A 469 43.56 5.68 4.90
N GLU A 470 43.98 5.48 6.16
CA GLU A 470 44.48 4.20 6.69
C GLU A 470 43.37 3.17 7.00
N PHE A 471 42.11 3.57 6.92
CA PHE A 471 40.95 2.76 7.27
C PHE A 471 40.58 1.81 6.11
N ALA A 472 41.36 0.74 5.93
CA ALA A 472 41.28 -0.14 4.76
C ALA A 472 40.33 -1.36 4.95
N THR A 473 40.18 -1.93 6.14
CA THR A 473 39.25 -3.04 6.45
C THR A 473 38.86 -3.02 7.93
N ALA A 474 37.65 -3.52 8.25
CA ALA A 474 36.96 -3.44 9.55
C ALA A 474 37.92 -3.57 10.77
N PRO A 475 38.40 -2.43 11.31
CA PRO A 475 39.29 -2.46 12.46
C PRO A 475 38.49 -2.71 13.73
N GLU A 476 39.20 -3.01 14.82
CA GLU A 476 38.64 -3.01 16.16
C GLU A 476 38.04 -1.61 16.46
N LEU A 477 36.71 -1.54 16.48
CA LEU A 477 35.96 -0.34 16.80
C LEU A 477 35.87 -0.20 18.31
N HIS A 478 35.80 1.04 18.80
CA HIS A 478 35.47 1.31 20.19
C HIS A 478 34.04 0.83 20.49
N ASP A 479 33.80 0.22 21.66
CA ASP A 479 32.50 -0.39 22.02
C ASP A 479 31.33 0.60 21.88
N GLU A 480 31.52 1.84 22.33
CA GLU A 480 30.52 2.91 22.23
C GLU A 480 30.18 3.30 20.78
N LEU A 481 31.19 3.28 19.89
CA LEU A 481 30.99 3.52 18.46
C LEU A 481 30.29 2.33 17.80
N ALA A 482 30.63 1.10 18.23
CA ALA A 482 29.96 -0.11 17.77
C ALA A 482 28.47 -0.14 18.19
N ASP A 483 28.14 0.33 19.41
CA ASP A 483 26.76 0.51 19.87
C ASP A 483 25.98 1.51 18.99
N LEU A 484 26.56 2.68 18.69
CA LEU A 484 25.95 3.66 17.78
C LEU A 484 25.69 3.03 16.40
N ILE A 485 26.68 2.32 15.84
CA ILE A 485 26.54 1.65 14.54
C ILE A 485 25.45 0.58 14.59
N GLY A 486 25.39 -0.22 15.66
CA GLY A 486 24.35 -1.22 15.85
C GLY A 486 22.95 -0.62 15.89
N LYS A 487 22.78 0.52 16.58
CA LYS A 487 21.52 1.27 16.62
C LYS A 487 21.13 1.81 15.25
N VAL A 488 22.06 2.44 14.54
CA VAL A 488 21.81 2.99 13.20
C VAL A 488 21.49 1.88 12.21
N ALA A 489 22.22 0.77 12.25
CA ALA A 489 21.97 -0.40 11.40
C ALA A 489 20.59 -0.99 11.67
N ALA A 490 20.20 -1.17 12.94
CA ALA A 490 18.88 -1.66 13.32
C ALA A 490 17.75 -0.73 12.83
N ALA A 491 17.95 0.59 12.85
CA ALA A 491 16.98 1.55 12.36
C ALA A 491 16.88 1.60 10.81
N CYS A 492 17.92 1.18 10.10
CA CYS A 492 17.93 1.15 8.64
C CYS A 492 17.10 0.00 8.05
N GLY A 493 16.79 -1.03 8.84
CA GLY A 493 16.00 -2.19 8.44
C GLY A 493 16.84 -3.41 8.13
#